data_AF-D4CX76-F1
#
_entry.id   AF-D4CX76-F1
#
_cell.length_a   1.000
_cell.length_b   1.000
_cell.length_c   1.000
_cell.angle_alpha   90.00
_cell.angle_beta   90.00
_cell.angle_gamma   90.00
#
_symmetry.space_group_name_H-M   'P 1'
#
loop_
_entity.id
_entity.type
_entity.pdbx_description
1 polymer ?
#
loop_
_entity_poly.entity_id
_entity_poly.type
_entity_poly.pdbx_seq_one_letter_code
_entity_poly.pdbx_strand_id
1 'polypeptide(L)' 'MMYRYQIDLRVKEGNTEKTIKKSIFRKKELTDAELEEAQLEFIRSTKAIYKEKGIDLEVLEWGIQKFELVPKNS' A
#
# COMPACT_ATOMS: atom_id res chain seq x y z
N MET A 1 3.64 -21.41 4.01
CA MET A 1 4.19 -20.27 3.25
C MET A 1 3.44 -19.02 3.67
N MET A 2 4.12 -17.90 3.93
CA MET A 2 3.44 -16.64 4.21
C MET A 2 3.79 -15.66 3.10
N TYR A 3 2.79 -14.97 2.57
CA TYR A 3 2.98 -13.96 1.54
C TYR A 3 2.90 -12.60 2.21
N ARG A 4 3.85 -11.73 1.88
CA ARG A 4 3.82 -10.32 2.25
C ARG A 4 3.58 -9.52 0.98
N TYR A 5 2.56 -8.69 1.01
CA TYR A 5 2.27 -7.72 -0.04
C TYR A 5 2.60 -6.34 0.49
N GLN A 6 3.51 -5.63 -0.16
CA GLN A 6 3.81 -4.23 0.18
C GLN A 6 3.13 -3.34 -0.85
N ILE A 7 2.32 -2.41 -0.37
CA ILE A 7 1.74 -1.34 -1.16
C ILE A 7 2.55 -0.08 -0.87
N ASP A 8 3.08 0.53 -1.91
CA ASP A 8 3.80 1.80 -1.86
C ASP A 8 2.95 2.85 -2.56
N LEU A 9 2.64 3.95 -1.86
CA LEU A 9 1.86 5.07 -2.37
C LEU A 9 2.70 6.34 -2.26
N ARG A 10 3.17 6.85 -3.39
CA ARG A 10 3.91 8.11 -3.47
C ARG A 10 2.92 9.26 -3.62
N VAL A 11 2.98 10.19 -2.69
CA VAL A 11 2.11 11.37 -2.63
C VAL A 11 2.95 12.63 -2.52
N LYS A 12 2.36 13.73 -2.96
CA LYS A 12 2.89 15.07 -2.77
C LYS A 12 1.94 15.86 -1.89
N GLU A 13 2.51 16.43 -0.84
CA GLU A 13 1.86 17.30 0.13
C GLU A 13 2.47 18.69 -0.05
N GLY A 14 1.80 19.56 -0.81
CA GLY A 14 2.34 20.87 -1.19
C GLY A 14 3.65 20.74 -1.97
N ASN A 15 4.77 21.05 -1.33
CA ASN A 15 6.11 20.99 -1.94
C ASN A 15 6.93 19.76 -1.50
N THR A 16 6.37 18.89 -0.68
CA THR A 16 7.07 17.72 -0.12
C THR A 16 6.50 16.42 -0.68
N GLU A 17 7.36 15.59 -1.23
CA GLU A 17 7.01 14.23 -1.63
C GLU A 17 7.23 13.25 -0.48
N LYS A 18 6.27 12.34 -0.29
CA LYS A 18 6.30 11.31 0.76
C LYS A 18 5.83 9.98 0.19
N THR A 19 6.40 8.88 0.66
CA THR A 19 5.93 7.53 0.31
C THR A 19 5.28 6.89 1.52
N ILE A 20 3.99 6.62 1.42
CA ILE A 20 3.20 5.96 2.45
C ILE A 20 3.14 4.48 2.11
N LYS A 21 3.55 3.62 3.04
CA LYS A 21 3.67 2.18 2.83
C LYS A 21 2.67 1.40 3.68
N LYS A 22 2.07 0.36 3.13
CA LYS A 22 1.25 -0.62 3.85
C LYS A 22 1.75 -2.02 3.55
N SER A 23 1.93 -2.84 4.59
CA SER A 23 2.27 -4.26 4.44
C SER A 23 1.06 -5.11 4.84
N ILE A 24 0.70 -6.05 3.97
CA ILE A 24 -0.40 -7.01 4.17
C ILE A 24 0.21 -8.40 4.20
N PHE A 25 -0.06 -9.16 5.27
CA PHE A 25 0.42 -10.53 5.41
C PHE A 25 -0.73 -11.51 5.21
N ARG A 26 -0.53 -12.51 4.35
CA ARG A 26 -1.54 -13.53 4.05
C ARG A 26 -0.93 -14.92 4.05
N LYS A 27 -1.72 -15.90 4.46
CA LYS A 27 -1.34 -17.33 4.41
C LYS A 27 -1.49 -17.93 3.00
N LYS A 28 -2.31 -17.31 2.15
CA LYS A 28 -2.57 -17.68 0.75
C LYS A 28 -2.19 -16.52 -0.17
N GLU A 29 -1.97 -16.82 -1.44
CA GLU A 29 -1.81 -15.79 -2.45
C GLU A 29 -3.12 -15.04 -2.66
N LEU A 30 -3.02 -13.72 -2.82
CA LEU A 30 -4.11 -12.86 -3.27
C LEU A 30 -4.18 -12.91 -4.79
N THR A 31 -5.40 -12.93 -5.31
CA THR A 31 -5.68 -12.77 -6.74
C THR A 31 -5.44 -11.33 -7.20
N ASP A 32 -5.28 -11.10 -8.50
CA ASP A 32 -5.12 -9.76 -9.07
C ASP A 32 -6.27 -8.81 -8.65
N ALA A 33 -7.50 -9.32 -8.59
CA ALA A 33 -8.65 -8.56 -8.10
C ALA A 33 -8.50 -8.16 -6.62
N GLU A 34 -8.10 -9.09 -5.74
CA GLU A 34 -7.87 -8.79 -4.33
C GLU A 34 -6.69 -7.81 -4.13
N LEU A 35 -5.67 -7.88 -4.98
CA LEU A 35 -4.53 -6.96 -4.97
C LEU A 35 -4.96 -5.55 -5.40
N GLU A 36 -5.71 -5.44 -6.49
CA GLU A 36 -6.24 -4.16 -6.97
C GLU A 36 -7.18 -3.51 -5.95
N GLU A 37 -8.12 -4.28 -5.38
CA GLU A 37 -9.01 -3.79 -4.33
C GLU A 37 -8.22 -3.31 -3.10
N ALA A 38 -7.21 -4.05 -2.66
CA ALA A 38 -6.38 -3.64 -1.53
C ALA A 38 -5.59 -2.35 -1.79
N GLN A 39 -5.10 -2.15 -3.02
CA GLN A 39 -4.45 -0.91 -3.44
C GLN A 39 -5.45 0.26 -3.45
N LEU A 40 -6.60 0.09 -4.06
CA LEU A 40 -7.63 1.13 -4.15
C LEU A 40 -8.18 1.52 -2.77
N GLU A 41 -8.44 0.54 -1.91
CA GLU A 41 -8.84 0.78 -0.52
C GLU A 41 -7.78 1.61 0.22
N PHE A 42 -6.49 1.26 0.05
CA PHE A 42 -5.41 1.98 0.70
C PHE A 42 -5.29 3.43 0.20
N ILE A 43 -5.39 3.67 -1.11
CA ILE A 43 -5.35 5.00 -1.70
C ILE A 43 -6.53 5.84 -1.21
N ARG A 44 -7.75 5.30 -1.25
CA ARG A 44 -8.97 5.98 -0.79
C ARG A 44 -8.91 6.33 0.69
N SER A 45 -8.54 5.36 1.53
CA SER A 45 -8.42 5.56 2.97
C SER A 45 -7.36 6.61 3.30
N THR A 46 -6.20 6.54 2.64
CA THR A 46 -5.12 7.52 2.85
C THR A 46 -5.57 8.92 2.45
N LYS A 47 -6.19 9.09 1.27
CA LYS A 47 -6.74 10.38 0.85
C LYS A 47 -7.80 10.90 1.83
N ALA A 48 -8.71 10.05 2.30
CA ALA A 48 -9.73 10.43 3.26
C ALA A 48 -9.12 10.94 4.57
N ILE A 49 -8.21 10.17 5.17
CA ILE A 49 -7.54 10.52 6.45
C ILE A 49 -6.81 11.86 6.36
N TYR A 50 -6.10 12.11 5.26
CA TYR A 50 -5.37 13.38 5.09
C TYR A 50 -6.31 14.54 4.78
N LYS A 51 -7.37 14.31 3.99
CA LYS A 51 -8.40 15.31 3.74
C LYS A 51 -9.12 15.72 5.02
N GLU A 52 -9.39 14.78 5.93
CA GLU A 52 -9.93 15.07 7.27
C GLU A 52 -8.99 15.93 8.13
N LYS A 53 -7.68 15.87 7.87
CA LYS A 53 -6.66 16.73 8.48
C LYS A 53 -6.49 18.08 7.76
N GLY A 54 -7.29 18.36 6.74
CA GLY A 54 -7.17 19.56 5.90
C GLY A 54 -5.98 19.54 4.95
N ILE A 55 -5.40 18.36 4.70
CA ILE A 55 -4.24 18.17 3.83
C ILE A 55 -4.71 17.58 2.50
N ASP A 56 -4.46 18.30 1.40
CA ASP A 56 -4.70 17.78 0.06
C ASP A 56 -3.47 17.00 -0.43
N LEU A 57 -3.64 15.69 -0.60
CA LEU A 57 -2.60 14.80 -1.11
C LEU A 57 -2.79 14.58 -2.61
N GLU A 58 -1.79 15.01 -3.38
CA GLU A 58 -1.66 14.65 -4.80
C GLU A 58 -1.01 13.27 -4.89
N VAL A 59 -1.67 12.31 -5.54
CA VAL A 59 -1.13 10.96 -5.74
C VAL A 59 -0.29 10.97 -6.99
N LEU A 60 1.00 10.67 -6.84
CA LEU A 60 1.97 10.65 -7.94
C LEU A 60 2.08 9.24 -8.54
N GLU A 61 2.23 8.24 -7.69
CA GLU A 61 2.47 6.86 -8.12
C GLU A 61 1.97 5.88 -7.05
N TRP A 62 1.51 4.71 -7.46
CA TRP A 62 1.19 3.62 -6.54
C TRP A 62 1.62 2.28 -7.15
N GLY A 63 2.04 1.37 -6.28
CA GLY A 63 2.47 0.03 -6.68
C GLY A 63 2.22 -0.99 -5.58
N ILE A 64 2.18 -2.26 -5.96
CA ILE A 64 2.12 -3.39 -5.04
C ILE A 64 3.19 -4.40 -5.41
N GLN A 65 3.90 -4.90 -4.40
CA GLN A 65 4.97 -5.87 -4.55
C GLN A 65 4.67 -7.09 -3.68
N LYS A 66 4.72 -8.28 -4.29
CA LYS A 66 4.60 -9.57 -3.59
C LYS A 66 5.99 -10.03 -3.13
N PHE A 67 6.08 -10.46 -1.88
CA PHE A 67 7.24 -11.08 -1.27
C PHE A 67 6.84 -12.44 -0.71
N GLU A 68 7.58 -13.47 -1.07
CA GLU A 68 7.41 -14.81 -0.52
C GLU A 68 8.26 -14.92 0.75
N LEU A 69 7.61 -15.05 1.91
CA LEU A 69 8.29 -15.32 3.16
C LEU A 69 8.49 -16.82 3.28
N VAL A 70 9.70 -17.26 2.92
CA VAL A 70 10.21 -18.57 3.31
C VAL A 70 10.60 -18.52 4.79
N PRO A 71 10.13 -19.46 5.63
CA PRO A 71 10.68 -19.56 6.97
C PRO A 71 12.19 -19.82 6.86
N LYS A 72 13.00 -18.98 7.50
CA LYS A 72 14.42 -19.30 7.73
C LYS A 72 14.45 -20.49 8.66
N ASN A 73 14.56 -21.69 8.09
CA ASN A 73 14.94 -22.88 8.84
C ASN A 73 16.43 -22.74 9.14
N SER A 74 16.76 -22.35 10.37
CA SER A 74 18.08 -22.59 11.00
C SER A 74 17.98 -23.85 11.85
#